data_AF-A0A3D1CWI9-F1
#
_entry.id   AF-A0A3D1CWI9-F1
#
_cell.length_a   1.000
_cell.length_b   1.000
_cell.length_c   1.000
_cell.angle_alpha   90.00
_cell.angle_beta   90.00
_cell.angle_gamma   90.00
#
_symmetry.space_group_name_H-M   'P 1'
#
loop_
_entity.id
_entity.type
_entity.pdbx_description
1 polymer ?
#
loop_
_entity_poly.entity_id
_entity_poly.type
_entity_poly.pdbx_seq_one_letter_code
_entity_poly.pdbx_strand_id
1 'polypeptide(L)' 'MHNPPSQLVELNEKLFMIDCGEGTQLQMRKYKTRIGKLQALFISHLHGDHIFG' A
#
# COMPACT_ATOMS: atom_id res chain seq x y z
N MET A 1 -15.20 -3.92 9.64
CA MET A 1 -13.95 -3.29 10.11
C MET A 1 -13.42 -2.48 8.94
N HIS A 2 -13.23 -1.17 9.12
CA HIS A 2 -12.72 -0.29 8.07
C HIS A 2 -11.18 -0.37 8.09
N ASN A 3 -10.56 -0.66 6.96
CA ASN A 3 -9.10 -0.59 6.82
C ASN A 3 -8.72 0.81 6.34
N PRO A 4 -7.63 1.40 6.86
CA PRO A 4 -7.07 2.63 6.32
C PRO A 4 -6.69 2.51 4.83
N PRO A 5 -6.61 3.64 4.10
CA PRO A 5 -6.28 3.65 2.68
C PRO A 5 -4.92 3.00 2.34
N SER A 6 -4.95 2.05 1.40
CA SER A 6 -3.78 1.54 0.70
C SER A 6 -4.25 0.79 -0.54
N GLN A 7 -3.74 1.15 -1.72
CA GLN A 7 -4.10 0.56 -2.99
C GLN A 7 -2.86 0.07 -3.72
N LEU A 8 -2.92 -1.15 -4.24
CA LEU A 8 -1.87 -1.72 -5.09
C LEU A 8 -2.28 -1.62 -6.55
N VAL A 9 -1.40 -1.09 -7.38
CA VAL A 9 -1.59 -0.97 -8.83
C VAL A 9 -0.46 -1.70 -9.53
N GLU A 10 -0.78 -2.69 -10.35
CA GLU A 10 0.18 -3.36 -11.22
C GLU A 10 0.06 -2.81 -12.64
N LEU A 11 1.17 -2.31 -13.18
CA LEU A 11 1.25 -1.79 -14.54
C LEU A 11 2.57 -2.22 -15.17
N ASN A 12 2.52 -2.89 -16.32
CA ASN A 12 3.70 -3.41 -17.03
C ASN A 12 4.64 -4.21 -16.09
N GLU A 13 4.06 -5.14 -15.33
CA GLU A 13 4.76 -6.00 -14.34
C GLU A 13 5.46 -5.24 -13.19
N LYS A 14 5.24 -3.93 -13.08
CA LYS A 14 5.72 -3.10 -11.97
C LYS A 14 4.60 -2.86 -11.00
N LEU A 15 4.90 -3.00 -9.72
CA LEU A 15 3.94 -2.78 -8.65
C LEU A 15 4.13 -1.39 -8.05
N PHE A 16 3.04 -0.66 -7.91
CA PHE A 16 2.97 0.66 -7.31
C PHE A 16 1.98 0.63 -6.15
N MET A 17 2.19 1.51 -5.17
CA MET A 17 1.28 1.69 -4.05
C MET A 17 0.82 3.14 -3.96
N ILE A 18 -0.48 3.34 -3.77
CA ILE A 18 -1.08 4.64 -3.43
C ILE A 18 -1.55 4.53 -1.98
N ASP A 19 -0.99 5.37 -1.12
CA ASP A 19 -1.14 5.40 0.33
C ASP A 19 -0.70 4.11 1.04
N CYS A 20 -0.26 4.28 2.28
CA CYS A 20 0.21 3.19 3.15
C CYS A 20 -0.33 3.41 4.55
N GLY A 21 -1.64 3.24 4.70
CA GLY A 21 -2.30 3.33 6.00
C GLY A 21 -1.97 2.16 6.93
N GLU A 22 -2.24 2.34 8.23
CA GLU A 22 -1.94 1.33 9.25
C GLU A 22 -2.50 -0.05 8.89
N GLY A 23 -1.65 -1.08 8.97
CA GLY A 23 -2.03 -2.46 8.67
C GLY A 23 -1.89 -2.86 7.20
N THR A 24 -1.38 -1.97 6.33
CA THR A 24 -1.06 -2.27 4.93
C THR A 24 -0.17 -3.50 4.79
N GLN A 25 0.88 -3.63 5.59
CA GLN A 25 1.77 -4.79 5.64
C GLN A 25 1.05 -6.10 5.96
N LEU A 26 -0.01 -6.07 6.78
CA LEU A 26 -0.83 -7.24 7.10
C LEU A 26 -1.73 -7.61 5.91
N GLN A 27 -2.34 -6.62 5.25
CA GLN A 27 -3.14 -6.85 4.04
C GLN A 27 -2.26 -7.43 2.92
N MET A 28 -1.06 -6.89 2.69
CA MET A 28 -0.12 -7.42 1.69
C MET A 28 0.23 -8.88 1.96
N ARG A 29 0.49 -9.27 3.21
CA ARG A 29 0.73 -10.67 3.59
C ARG A 29 -0.48 -11.56 3.31
N LYS A 30 -1.69 -11.10 3.63
CA LYS A 30 -2.95 -11.82 3.37
C LYS A 30 -3.16 -12.09 1.88
N TYR A 31 -2.85 -11.12 1.02
CA TYR A 31 -2.97 -11.25 -0.44
C TYR A 31 -1.72 -11.81 -1.13
N LYS A 32 -0.69 -12.22 -0.36
CA LYS A 32 0.58 -12.77 -0.86
C LYS A 32 1.32 -11.81 -1.81
N THR A 33 1.12 -10.51 -1.65
CA THR A 33 1.86 -9.48 -2.39
C THR A 33 3.18 -9.19 -1.68
N ARG A 34 4.28 -9.20 -2.44
CA ARG A 34 5.62 -8.98 -1.89
C ARG A 34 5.96 -7.50 -1.93
N ILE A 35 6.32 -6.94 -0.77
CA ILE A 35 6.74 -5.54 -0.65
C ILE A 35 7.96 -5.22 -1.53
N GLY A 36 8.88 -6.18 -1.71
CA GLY A 36 10.06 -6.03 -2.56
C GLY A 36 9.76 -5.91 -4.08
N LYS A 37 8.51 -6.08 -4.52
CA LYS A 37 8.09 -5.77 -5.89
C LYS A 37 7.70 -4.29 -6.07
N LEU A 38 7.49 -3.54 -4.98
CA LEU A 38 7.10 -2.14 -5.06
C LEU A 38 8.21 -1.30 -5.67
N GLN A 39 7.88 -0.63 -6.77
CA GLN A 39 8.77 0.27 -7.49
C GLN A 39 8.70 1.70 -6.95
N ALA A 40 7.51 2.13 -6.53
CA ALA A 40 7.29 3.44 -5.94
C ALA A 40 6.03 3.42 -5.05
N LEU A 41 6.02 4.35 -4.09
CA LEU A 41 4.94 4.61 -3.17
C LEU A 41 4.53 6.07 -3.32
N PHE A 42 3.25 6.30 -3.59
CA PHE A 42 2.66 7.63 -3.77
C PHE A 42 1.76 7.92 -2.57
N ILE A 43 2.02 9.02 -1.87
CA ILE A 43 1.18 9.49 -0.77
C ILE A 43 0.27 10.59 -1.27
N SER A 44 -1.03 10.43 -1.12
CA SER A 44 -2.02 11.43 -1.54
C SER A 44 -1.93 12.71 -0.70
N HIS A 45 -1.78 12.57 0.62
CA HIS A 45 -1.59 13.66 1.58
C HIS A 45 -1.10 13.13 2.94
N LEU A 46 -0.75 14.04 3.85
CA LEU A 46 -0.03 13.73 5.10
C LEU A 46 -0.93 13.50 6.32
N HIS A 47 -2.09 12.86 6.14
CA HIS A 47 -2.89 12.39 7.28
C HIS A 47 -2.43 10.99 7.72
N GLY A 48 -2.52 10.71 9.02
CA GLY A 48 -1.96 9.49 9.62
C GLY A 48 -2.51 8.19 9.03
N ASP A 49 -3.78 8.18 8.65
CA ASP A 49 -4.43 7.05 7.99
C ASP A 49 -3.88 6.73 6.60
N HIS A 50 -3.06 7.59 6.00
CA HIS A 50 -2.39 7.36 4.72
C HIS A 50 -0.90 7.02 4.86
N ILE A 51 -0.27 7.19 6.04
CA ILE A 51 1.20 7.13 6.21
C ILE A 51 1.71 6.29 7.38
N PHE A 52 0.84 5.70 8.22
CA PHE A 52 1.25 4.93 9.40
C PHE A 52 1.53 3.43 9.16
N GLY A 53 1.39 2.94 7.92
CA GLY A 53 1.50 1.54 7.53
C GLY A 53 2.91 1.04 7.23
#